data_AF-A0A524MBE1-F1
#
_entry.id   AF-A0A524MBE1-F1
#
_cell.length_a   1.000
_cell.length_b   1.000
_cell.length_c   1.000
_cell.angle_alpha   90.00
_cell.angle_beta   90.00
_cell.angle_gamma   90.00
#
_symmetry.space_group_name_H-M   'P 1'
#
loop_
_entity.id
_entity.type
_entity.pdbx_description
1 polymer ?
#
loop_
_entity_poly.entity_id
_entity_poly.type
_entity_poly.pdbx_seq_one_letter_code
_entity_poly.pdbx_strand_id
1 'polypeptide(L)'
;MVALIIRNLDIDPLIAFLRGDYSNAFEKVWECGNLVNAVFIRSELALRTISEQVIAIVVRYHKDDKECELSVIAAGGGSGLLRIDWGSQSAAENTFLEKMINLAKIHGWNLFRKNQGRQGSGCPHCGAFYSYNEEQVRDDGTVSCQNCLKIFRLEKGTKIESHEEKLV
;
A
#
# COMPACT_ATOMS: atom_id res chain seq x y z
N MET A 1 0.48 3.61 -1.40
CA MET A 1 -0.46 2.48 -1.57
C MET A 1 -0.10 1.41 -0.56
N VAL A 2 -1.10 0.90 0.15
CA VAL A 2 -0.97 -0.24 1.07
C VAL A 2 -1.75 -1.41 0.48
N ALA A 3 -1.10 -2.58 0.39
CA ALA A 3 -1.74 -3.83 0.02
C ALA A 3 -1.72 -4.77 1.22
N LEU A 4 -2.87 -5.32 1.58
CA LEU A 4 -3.06 -6.22 2.71
C LEU A 4 -3.67 -7.53 2.25
N ILE A 5 -3.33 -8.60 2.97
CA ILE A 5 -3.97 -9.91 2.86
C ILE A 5 -4.53 -10.25 4.24
N ILE A 6 -5.80 -10.63 4.30
CA ILE A 6 -6.46 -11.06 5.53
C ILE A 6 -6.92 -12.50 5.36
N ARG A 7 -6.53 -13.38 6.28
CA ARG A 7 -6.93 -14.79 6.29
C ARG A 7 -7.81 -15.10 7.48
N ASN A 8 -8.67 -16.11 7.33
CA ASN A 8 -9.74 -16.46 8.28
C ASN A 8 -10.73 -15.30 8.48
N LEU A 9 -10.98 -14.54 7.42
CA LEU A 9 -11.86 -13.38 7.46
C LEU A 9 -13.34 -13.82 7.50
N ASP A 10 -14.12 -13.16 8.34
CA ASP A 10 -15.56 -13.00 8.13
C ASP A 10 -15.77 -11.64 7.45
N ILE A 11 -16.39 -11.64 6.26
CA ILE A 11 -16.42 -10.47 5.38
C ILE A 11 -17.38 -9.39 5.90
N ASP A 12 -18.43 -9.77 6.64
CA ASP A 12 -19.48 -8.85 7.05
C ASP A 12 -18.99 -7.74 7.99
N PRO A 13 -18.19 -8.02 9.05
CA PRO A 13 -17.59 -6.98 9.87
C PRO A 13 -16.68 -6.03 9.08
N LEU A 14 -15.92 -6.54 8.11
CA LEU A 14 -15.06 -5.71 7.26
C LEU A 14 -15.90 -4.76 6.41
N ILE A 15 -16.93 -5.27 5.73
CA ILE A 15 -17.83 -4.45 4.91
C ILE A 15 -18.55 -3.42 5.77
N ALA A 16 -19.05 -3.78 6.96
CA ALA A 16 -19.70 -2.85 7.87
C ALA A 16 -18.75 -1.71 8.30
N PHE A 17 -17.50 -2.04 8.63
CA PHE A 17 -16.47 -1.04 8.95
C PHE A 17 -16.20 -0.10 7.77
N LEU A 18 -16.00 -0.64 6.57
CA LEU A 18 -15.72 0.17 5.37
C LEU A 18 -16.91 1.05 4.97
N ARG A 19 -18.14 0.55 5.14
CA ARG A 19 -19.37 1.33 4.98
C ARG A 19 -19.45 2.50 5.95
N GLY A 20 -19.12 2.28 7.22
CA GLY A 20 -19.20 3.33 8.23
C GLY A 20 -18.15 4.41 8.03
N ASP A 21 -16.91 4.00 7.74
CA ASP A 21 -15.77 4.90 7.81
C ASP A 21 -15.28 5.40 6.44
N TYR A 22 -15.55 4.70 5.34
CA TYR A 22 -14.86 4.92 4.06
C TYR A 22 -15.76 5.01 2.80
N SER A 23 -17.07 5.19 2.96
CA SER A 23 -18.05 5.18 1.84
C SER A 23 -18.65 6.55 1.49
N ASN A 24 -18.21 7.64 2.11
CA ASN A 24 -18.92 8.93 2.04
C ASN A 24 -19.01 9.55 0.63
N ALA A 25 -18.13 9.15 -0.30
CA ALA A 25 -18.15 9.60 -1.69
C ALA A 25 -18.70 8.54 -2.65
N PHE A 26 -18.36 7.26 -2.45
CA PHE A 26 -18.85 6.16 -3.27
C PHE A 26 -18.73 4.81 -2.57
N GLU A 27 -19.68 3.93 -2.85
CA GLU A 27 -19.62 2.52 -2.50
C GLU A 27 -20.20 1.65 -3.62
N LYS A 28 -19.54 0.52 -3.88
CA LYS A 28 -20.11 -0.58 -4.64
C LYS A 28 -19.64 -1.91 -4.07
N VAL A 29 -20.56 -2.78 -3.70
CA VAL A 29 -20.31 -4.19 -3.36
C VAL A 29 -21.03 -5.06 -4.38
N TRP A 30 -20.37 -6.09 -4.87
CA TRP A 30 -20.97 -7.06 -5.79
C TRP A 30 -20.35 -8.44 -5.65
N GLU A 31 -21.12 -9.45 -6.03
CA GLU A 31 -20.67 -10.82 -6.02
C GLU A 31 -20.49 -11.34 -7.46
N CYS A 32 -19.49 -12.20 -7.64
CA CYS A 32 -19.25 -12.91 -8.89
C CYS A 32 -18.79 -14.33 -8.55
N GLY A 33 -19.74 -15.26 -8.47
CA GLY A 33 -19.48 -16.64 -8.05
C GLY A 33 -18.89 -16.71 -6.63
N ASN A 34 -17.69 -17.25 -6.51
CA ASN A 34 -16.97 -17.41 -5.24
C ASN A 34 -16.25 -16.12 -4.77
N LEU A 35 -16.43 -15.00 -5.49
CA LEU A 35 -15.78 -13.73 -5.18
C LEU A 35 -16.79 -12.71 -4.69
N VAL A 36 -16.46 -12.03 -3.59
CA VAL A 36 -17.06 -10.75 -3.22
C VAL A 36 -16.05 -9.66 -3.56
N ASN A 37 -16.47 -8.71 -4.38
CA ASN A 37 -15.66 -7.55 -4.73
C ASN A 37 -16.33 -6.31 -4.16
N ALA A 38 -15.54 -5.36 -3.70
CA ALA A 38 -16.06 -4.06 -3.29
C ALA A 38 -15.09 -2.92 -3.60
N VAL A 39 -15.67 -1.74 -3.80
CA VAL A 39 -14.95 -0.47 -3.92
C VAL A 39 -15.59 0.52 -2.97
N PHE A 40 -14.79 1.14 -2.12
CA PHE A 40 -15.19 2.21 -1.21
C PHE A 40 -14.32 3.43 -1.49
N ILE A 41 -14.93 4.60 -1.58
CA ILE A 41 -14.23 5.86 -1.78
C ILE A 41 -14.66 6.81 -0.67
N ARG A 42 -13.64 7.30 0.05
CA ARG A 42 -13.75 8.40 0.98
C ARG A 42 -13.15 9.65 0.37
N SER A 43 -13.87 10.77 0.42
CA SER A 43 -13.30 12.10 0.19
C SER A 43 -13.24 12.85 1.53
N GLU A 44 -12.10 13.45 1.83
CA GLU A 44 -11.90 14.25 3.05
C GLU A 44 -10.98 15.43 2.81
N LEU A 45 -11.09 16.45 3.66
CA LEU A 45 -10.19 17.60 3.64
C LEU A 45 -8.92 17.26 4.44
N ALA A 46 -7.78 17.16 3.76
CA ALA A 46 -6.48 17.05 4.41
C ALA A 46 -6.07 18.42 4.95
N LEU A 47 -6.37 18.69 6.23
CA LEU A 47 -6.12 20.00 6.86
C LEU A 47 -4.66 20.46 6.76
N ARG A 48 -3.71 19.52 6.78
CA ARG A 48 -2.28 19.81 6.72
C ARG A 48 -1.87 20.50 5.41
N THR A 49 -2.53 20.15 4.31
CA THR A 49 -2.25 20.67 2.96
C THR A 49 -3.38 21.55 2.44
N ILE A 50 -4.48 21.67 3.21
CA ILE A 50 -5.71 22.38 2.84
C ILE A 50 -6.15 21.95 1.43
N SER A 51 -6.16 20.64 1.20
CA SER A 51 -6.54 20.06 -0.08
C SER A 51 -7.47 18.88 0.11
N GLU A 52 -8.35 18.65 -0.85
CA GLU A 52 -9.12 17.41 -0.88
C GLU A 52 -8.20 16.21 -1.06
N GLN A 53 -8.47 15.17 -0.29
CA GLN A 53 -7.81 13.89 -0.34
C GLN A 53 -8.87 12.81 -0.57
N VAL A 54 -8.56 11.90 -1.48
CA VAL A 54 -9.39 10.74 -1.78
C VAL A 54 -8.68 9.50 -1.27
N ILE A 55 -9.39 8.65 -0.54
CA ILE A 55 -8.94 7.33 -0.11
C ILE A 55 -9.83 6.30 -0.83
N ALA A 56 -9.24 5.57 -1.77
CA ALA A 56 -9.91 4.50 -2.48
C ALA A 56 -9.48 3.14 -1.90
N ILE A 57 -10.46 2.30 -1.61
CA ILE A 57 -10.25 0.96 -1.05
C ILE A 57 -10.90 -0.05 -1.99
N VAL A 58 -10.10 -1.00 -2.46
CA VAL A 58 -10.56 -2.12 -3.28
C VAL A 58 -10.47 -3.39 -2.45
N VAL A 59 -11.58 -4.11 -2.38
CA VAL A 59 -11.75 -5.37 -1.65
C VAL A 59 -11.95 -6.49 -2.65
N ARG A 60 -11.22 -7.59 -2.48
CA ARG A 60 -11.43 -8.83 -3.21
C ARG A 60 -11.37 -10.00 -2.23
N TYR A 61 -12.52 -10.57 -1.93
CA TYR A 61 -12.68 -11.65 -0.96
C TYR A 61 -13.05 -12.96 -1.66
N HIS A 62 -12.31 -14.02 -1.37
CA HIS A 62 -12.54 -15.38 -1.82
C HIS A 62 -13.29 -16.16 -0.73
N LYS A 63 -14.54 -16.56 -0.99
CA LYS A 63 -15.41 -17.13 0.06
C LYS A 63 -14.91 -18.50 0.55
N ASP A 64 -14.46 -19.36 -0.37
CA ASP A 64 -13.97 -20.70 -0.03
C ASP A 64 -12.68 -20.65 0.82
N ASP A 65 -11.73 -19.78 0.44
CA ASP A 65 -10.43 -19.66 1.12
C ASP A 65 -10.51 -18.80 2.39
N LYS A 66 -11.61 -18.08 2.59
CA LYS A 66 -11.75 -17.03 3.62
C LYS A 66 -10.58 -16.06 3.62
N GLU A 67 -10.11 -15.72 2.42
CA GLU A 67 -8.97 -14.83 2.19
C GLU A 67 -9.45 -13.56 1.48
N CYS A 68 -8.97 -12.41 1.94
CA CYS A 68 -9.27 -11.11 1.37
C CYS A 68 -8.00 -10.37 1.00
N GLU A 69 -7.92 -9.94 -0.26
CA GLU A 69 -6.98 -8.93 -0.69
C GLU A 69 -7.61 -7.54 -0.56
N LEU A 70 -6.90 -6.64 0.09
CA LEU A 70 -7.29 -5.23 0.26
C LEU A 70 -6.21 -4.34 -0.32
N SER A 71 -6.60 -3.43 -1.20
CA SER A 71 -5.71 -2.40 -1.75
C SER A 71 -6.23 -1.01 -1.38
N VAL A 72 -5.35 -0.20 -0.81
CA VAL A 72 -5.67 1.14 -0.31
C VAL A 72 -4.79 2.14 -1.02
N ILE A 73 -5.43 3.12 -1.65
CA ILE A 73 -4.75 4.16 -2.42
C ILE A 73 -5.25 5.51 -1.89
N ALA A 74 -4.37 6.26 -1.25
CA ALA A 74 -4.61 7.65 -0.93
C ALA A 74 -4.06 8.56 -2.05
N ALA A 75 -4.88 9.50 -2.53
CA ALA A 75 -4.53 10.44 -3.59
C ALA A 75 -5.06 11.85 -3.31
N GLY A 76 -4.58 12.86 -4.02
CA GLY A 76 -5.10 14.25 -3.95
C GLY A 76 -4.55 15.10 -2.79
N GLY A 77 -4.12 14.50 -1.68
CA GLY A 77 -3.61 15.19 -0.49
C GLY A 77 -2.37 16.08 -0.68
N GLY A 78 -1.79 16.15 -1.88
CA GLY A 78 -0.70 17.04 -2.25
C GLY A 78 -1.05 18.09 -3.29
N SER A 79 -2.29 18.21 -3.74
CA SER A 79 -2.70 19.15 -4.79
C SER A 79 -2.92 20.60 -4.30
N GLY A 80 -2.51 20.93 -3.07
CA GLY A 80 -2.56 22.28 -2.51
C GLY A 80 -1.63 23.28 -3.24
N LEU A 81 -1.59 24.55 -2.76
CA LEU A 81 -0.96 25.70 -3.43
C LEU A 81 0.47 25.48 -3.97
N LEU A 82 1.23 24.53 -3.38
CA LEU A 82 2.63 24.23 -3.75
C LEU A 82 2.83 22.84 -4.37
N ARG A 83 1.77 22.04 -4.58
CA ARG A 83 1.85 20.66 -5.07
C ARG A 83 2.72 19.70 -4.22
N ILE A 84 2.82 19.93 -2.92
CA ILE A 84 3.62 19.10 -1.99
C ILE A 84 2.66 18.32 -1.09
N ASP A 85 2.80 16.99 -1.02
CA ASP A 85 1.92 16.11 -0.22
C ASP A 85 2.13 16.21 1.30
N TRP A 86 3.30 16.67 1.76
CA TRP A 86 3.70 16.71 3.18
C TRP A 86 3.41 15.38 3.93
N GLY A 87 3.41 14.26 3.21
CA GLY A 87 3.09 12.93 3.74
C GLY A 87 1.62 12.69 4.11
N SER A 88 0.67 13.52 3.66
CA SER A 88 -0.77 13.37 3.94
C SER A 88 -1.32 12.03 3.43
N GLN A 89 -0.85 11.59 2.26
CA GLN A 89 -1.20 10.29 1.69
C GLN A 89 -0.73 9.13 2.58
N SER A 90 0.56 9.16 2.96
CA SER A 90 1.15 8.15 3.87
C SER A 90 0.46 8.14 5.24
N ALA A 91 0.07 9.30 5.76
CA ALA A 91 -0.65 9.40 7.03
C ALA A 91 -2.03 8.72 6.97
N ALA A 92 -2.80 8.96 5.90
CA ALA A 92 -4.08 8.31 5.70
C ALA A 92 -3.95 6.78 5.54
N GLU A 93 -2.96 6.33 4.78
CA GLU A 93 -2.66 4.91 4.59
C GLU A 93 -2.25 4.23 5.90
N ASN A 94 -1.42 4.88 6.72
CA ASN A 94 -1.02 4.37 8.04
C ASN A 94 -2.20 4.35 9.01
N THR A 95 -3.05 5.39 9.00
CA THR A 95 -4.26 5.45 9.84
C THR A 95 -5.22 4.31 9.49
N PHE A 96 -5.42 4.04 8.20
CA PHE A 96 -6.18 2.89 7.74
C PHE A 96 -5.57 1.57 8.23
N LEU A 97 -4.24 1.41 8.10
CA LEU A 97 -3.53 0.21 8.55
C LEU A 97 -3.72 -0.05 10.05
N GLU A 98 -3.59 0.98 10.89
CA GLU A 98 -3.78 0.87 12.34
C GLU A 98 -5.21 0.43 12.70
N LYS A 99 -6.23 1.01 12.02
CA LYS A 99 -7.62 0.58 12.18
C LYS A 99 -7.81 -0.88 11.78
N MET A 100 -7.19 -1.31 10.68
CA MET A 100 -7.26 -2.71 10.22
C MET A 100 -6.56 -3.67 11.18
N ILE A 101 -5.42 -3.30 11.76
CA ILE A 101 -4.74 -4.09 12.79
C ILE A 101 -5.66 -4.28 14.01
N ASN A 102 -6.33 -3.20 14.44
CA ASN A 102 -7.25 -3.28 15.57
C ASN A 102 -8.48 -4.15 15.26
N LEU A 103 -9.07 -3.98 14.07
CA LEU A 103 -10.21 -4.78 13.63
C LEU A 103 -9.84 -6.28 13.53
N ALA A 104 -8.67 -6.59 12.96
CA ALA A 104 -8.15 -7.96 12.89
C ALA A 104 -7.95 -8.58 14.27
N LYS A 105 -7.41 -7.82 15.25
CA LYS A 105 -7.27 -8.30 16.64
C LYS A 105 -8.61 -8.60 17.29
N ILE A 106 -9.63 -7.76 17.07
CA ILE A 106 -10.97 -7.94 17.64
C ILE A 106 -11.62 -9.23 17.12
N HIS A 107 -11.46 -9.50 15.82
CA HIS A 107 -12.12 -10.63 15.16
C HIS A 107 -11.22 -11.87 14.99
N GLY A 108 -9.99 -11.85 15.51
CA GLY A 108 -9.05 -12.97 15.44
C GLY A 108 -8.55 -13.29 14.02
N TRP A 109 -8.46 -12.30 13.14
CA TRP A 109 -7.98 -12.47 11.77
C TRP A 109 -6.45 -12.47 11.71
N ASN A 110 -5.89 -13.23 10.76
CA ASN A 110 -4.46 -13.10 10.43
C ASN A 110 -4.29 -12.02 9.38
N LEU A 111 -3.54 -10.96 9.72
CA LEU A 111 -3.34 -9.80 8.86
C LEU A 111 -1.89 -9.76 8.37
N PHE A 112 -1.72 -9.63 7.06
CA PHE A 112 -0.41 -9.53 6.42
C PHE A 112 -0.33 -8.27 5.57
N ARG A 113 0.85 -7.63 5.56
CA ARG A 113 1.19 -6.59 4.59
C ARG A 113 1.83 -7.24 3.38
N LYS A 114 1.27 -7.00 2.19
CA LYS A 114 1.84 -7.45 0.93
C LYS A 114 2.81 -6.39 0.43
N ASN A 115 4.10 -6.68 0.55
CA ASN A 115 5.13 -5.82 -0.02
C ASN A 115 5.26 -6.16 -1.51
N GLN A 116 4.86 -5.23 -2.38
CA GLN A 116 5.10 -5.39 -3.80
C GLN A 116 6.61 -5.44 -4.01
N GLY A 117 7.08 -6.56 -4.56
CA GLY A 117 8.48 -6.73 -4.91
C GLY A 117 8.97 -5.54 -5.74
N ARG A 118 10.22 -5.15 -5.54
CA ARG A 118 10.82 -4.02 -6.28
C ARG A 118 12.00 -4.54 -7.08
N GLN A 119 12.05 -4.12 -8.34
CA GLN A 119 13.25 -4.26 -9.15
C GLN A 119 14.20 -3.12 -8.80
N GLY A 120 15.46 -3.44 -8.55
CA GLY A 120 16.49 -2.47 -8.23
C GLY A 120 17.58 -3.08 -7.38
N SER A 121 18.53 -2.28 -6.95
CA SER A 121 19.62 -2.76 -6.11
C SER A 121 19.73 -1.91 -4.86
N GLY A 122 19.95 -2.58 -3.74
CA GLY A 122 20.24 -1.95 -2.46
C GLY A 122 21.69 -1.49 -2.42
N CYS A 123 21.92 -0.25 -1.99
CA CYS A 123 23.27 0.25 -1.75
C CYS A 123 23.85 -0.43 -0.50
N PRO A 124 24.99 -1.12 -0.59
CA PRO A 124 25.59 -1.85 0.54
C PRO A 124 26.15 -0.92 1.62
N HIS A 125 26.27 0.38 1.33
CA HIS A 125 26.84 1.34 2.27
C HIS A 125 25.82 2.10 3.11
N CYS A 126 24.58 2.28 2.60
CA CYS A 126 23.57 3.09 3.29
C CYS A 126 22.16 2.46 3.30
N GLY A 127 21.97 1.29 2.67
CA GLY A 127 20.69 0.58 2.64
C GLY A 127 19.62 1.18 1.73
N ALA A 128 19.90 2.31 1.05
CA ALA A 128 18.96 2.90 0.11
C ALA A 128 18.78 2.01 -1.13
N PHE A 129 17.57 1.93 -1.67
CA PHE A 129 17.22 1.02 -2.77
C PHE A 129 16.73 1.80 -3.99
N TYR A 130 17.37 1.59 -5.14
CA TYR A 130 17.07 2.30 -6.38
C TYR A 130 17.00 1.34 -7.57
N SER A 131 16.14 1.67 -8.53
CA SER A 131 16.26 1.11 -9.89
C SER A 131 17.21 2.01 -10.68
N TYR A 132 18.19 1.40 -11.34
CA TYR A 132 19.17 2.09 -12.17
C TYR A 132 18.89 1.80 -13.63
N ASN A 133 18.80 2.85 -14.45
CA ASN A 133 18.71 2.72 -15.91
C ASN A 133 20.11 2.45 -16.49
N GLU A 134 20.18 1.90 -17.70
CA GLU A 134 21.46 1.55 -18.36
C GLU A 134 22.44 2.73 -18.42
N GLU A 135 21.94 3.95 -18.67
CA GLU A 135 22.74 5.20 -18.71
C GLU A 135 23.42 5.55 -17.36
N GLN A 136 22.89 5.03 -16.25
CA GLN A 136 23.42 5.27 -14.90
C GLN A 136 24.46 4.21 -14.50
N VAL A 137 24.56 3.13 -15.28
CA VAL A 137 25.51 2.05 -15.08
C VAL A 137 26.75 2.35 -15.90
N ARG A 138 27.89 2.45 -15.22
CA ARG A 138 29.19 2.65 -15.88
C ARG A 138 29.60 1.40 -16.64
N ASP A 139 30.54 1.54 -17.57
CA ASP A 139 31.04 0.44 -18.41
C ASP A 139 31.58 -0.77 -17.62
N ASP A 140 32.02 -0.56 -16.37
CA ASP A 140 32.52 -1.60 -15.46
C ASP A 140 31.42 -2.33 -14.66
N GLY A 141 30.15 -1.96 -14.87
CA GLY A 141 28.98 -2.49 -14.17
C GLY A 141 28.73 -1.87 -12.80
N THR A 142 29.36 -0.73 -12.48
CA THR A 142 29.15 -0.02 -11.22
C THR A 142 28.16 1.14 -11.36
N VAL A 143 27.57 1.53 -10.23
CA VAL A 143 26.66 2.68 -10.11
C VAL A 143 27.05 3.54 -8.91
N SER A 144 26.69 4.82 -8.96
CA SER A 144 26.77 5.71 -7.79
C SER A 144 25.44 5.70 -7.02
N CYS A 145 25.49 5.53 -5.70
CA CYS A 145 24.30 5.64 -4.86
C CYS A 145 23.73 7.07 -4.89
N GLN A 146 22.45 7.23 -5.22
CA GLN A 146 21.80 8.56 -5.29
C GLN A 146 21.69 9.24 -3.91
N ASN A 147 21.84 8.49 -2.81
CA ASN A 147 21.80 9.02 -1.45
C ASN A 147 23.21 9.35 -0.92
N CYS A 148 24.11 8.35 -0.86
CA CYS A 148 25.42 8.52 -0.22
C CYS A 148 26.60 8.73 -1.19
N LEU A 149 26.33 8.74 -2.50
CA LEU A 149 27.31 8.96 -3.58
C LEU A 149 28.46 7.94 -3.67
N LYS A 150 28.44 6.89 -2.83
CA LYS A 150 29.41 5.80 -2.92
C LYS A 150 29.13 4.91 -4.12
N ILE A 151 30.20 4.47 -4.78
CA ILE A 151 30.16 3.61 -5.95
C ILE A 151 30.11 2.15 -5.48
N PHE A 152 29.21 1.36 -6.06
CA PHE A 152 29.13 -0.07 -5.80
C PHE A 152 28.77 -0.82 -7.08
N ARG A 153 29.04 -2.13 -7.11
CA ARG A 153 28.73 -2.98 -8.26
C ARG A 153 27.26 -3.40 -8.20
N LEU A 154 26.55 -3.29 -9.32
CA LEU A 154 25.21 -3.86 -9.42
C LEU A 154 25.31 -5.39 -9.51
N GLU A 155 24.68 -6.08 -8.57
CA GLU A 155 24.34 -7.48 -8.78
C GLU A 155 23.18 -7.52 -9.77
N LYS A 156 23.45 -7.96 -11.01
CA LYS A 156 22.43 -8.08 -12.06
C LYS A 156 21.22 -8.83 -11.51
N GLY A 157 20.03 -8.23 -11.61
CA GLY A 157 18.78 -8.90 -11.30
C GLY A 157 18.46 -9.00 -9.80
N THR A 158 18.95 -8.10 -8.95
CA THR A 158 18.42 -7.98 -7.58
C THR A 158 16.92 -7.64 -7.69
N LYS A 159 16.09 -8.66 -7.52
CA LYS A 159 14.66 -8.53 -7.38
C LYS A 159 14.38 -8.75 -5.92
N ILE A 160 13.84 -7.75 -5.24
CA ILE A 160 13.15 -8.03 -4.00
C ILE A 160 11.85 -8.70 -4.42
N GLU A 161 11.72 -9.99 -4.14
CA GLU A 161 10.48 -10.71 -4.41
C GLU A 161 9.35 -10.12 -3.56
N SER A 162 8.12 -10.24 -4.07
CA SER A 162 6.96 -9.93 -3.25
C SER A 162 6.95 -10.86 -2.05
N HIS A 163 6.77 -10.30 -0.87
CA HIS A 163 6.66 -11.08 0.36
C HIS A 163 5.53 -10.53 1.22
N GLU A 164 5.06 -11.40 2.12
CA GLU A 164 4.05 -11.07 3.11
C GLU A 164 4.72 -10.87 4.47
N GLU A 165 4.47 -9.73 5.09
CA GLU A 165 4.89 -9.42 6.45
C GLU A 165 3.70 -9.59 7.39
N LYS A 166 3.79 -10.48 8.36
CA LYS A 166 2.71 -10.71 9.33
C LYS A 166 2.60 -9.53 10.30
N LEU A 167 1.39 -8.97 10.44
CA LEU A 167 1.08 -7.86 11.34
C LEU A 167 0.28 -8.29 12.57
N VAL A 168 -0.62 -9.26 12.42
CA VAL A 168 -1.44 -9.89 13.47
C VAL A 168 -1.56 -11.37 13.18
#